data_AF-A0A024HD34-F1
#
_entry.id   AF-A0A024HD34-F1
#
_cell.length_a   1.000
_cell.length_b   1.000
_cell.length_c   1.000
_cell.angle_alpha   90.00
_cell.angle_beta   90.00
_cell.angle_gamma   90.00
#
_symmetry.space_group_name_H-M   'P 1'
#
loop_
_entity.id
_entity.type
_entity.pdbx_description
1 polymer ?
#
loop_
_entity_poly.entity_id
_entity_poly.type
_entity_poly.pdbx_seq_one_letter_code
_entity_poly.pdbx_strand_id
1 'polypeptide(L)'
;MKQTADALAAPASPKAQRDHLRYQRRHAHLSPTFGSDRFGLQAEAFARFFGTPLFLGAQTLVVAVWITANVLGWSHFDAYPFILLNLAFSLQAAYAAPLILLAQTRQAARDKAQAEADAEHREALANASEERQALAEQNGARLIELLQQNTELTELTRQLAARIEQLTVEVHGRVVPRRSEDGASEAERP
;
A
#
# COMPACT_ATOMS: atom_id res chain seq x y z
N MET A 1 47.03 -16.11 -7.23
CA MET A 1 46.06 -15.23 -6.53
C MET A 1 45.01 -14.66 -7.50
N LYS A 2 44.18 -15.48 -8.15
CA LYS A 2 43.10 -15.01 -9.06
C LYS A 2 41.94 -16.02 -9.19
N GLN A 3 41.49 -16.64 -8.11
CA GLN A 3 40.44 -17.67 -8.21
C GLN A 3 39.62 -17.85 -6.92
N THR A 4 38.97 -16.78 -6.44
CA THR A 4 37.95 -16.86 -5.36
C THR A 4 36.97 -15.67 -5.44
N ALA A 5 36.39 -15.39 -6.62
CA ALA A 5 35.48 -14.24 -6.77
C ALA A 5 34.25 -14.51 -7.67
N ASP A 6 33.87 -15.77 -7.86
CA ASP A 6 32.77 -16.15 -8.78
C ASP A 6 31.63 -16.94 -8.11
N ALA A 7 31.35 -16.68 -6.83
CA ALA A 7 30.35 -17.44 -6.06
C ALA A 7 29.24 -16.60 -5.42
N LEU A 8 28.83 -15.47 -6.00
CA LEU A 8 27.66 -14.74 -5.51
C LEU A 8 26.82 -14.10 -6.62
N ALA A 9 26.34 -14.90 -7.56
CA ALA A 9 25.26 -14.50 -8.45
C ALA A 9 24.09 -15.50 -8.29
N ALA A 10 23.34 -15.34 -7.20
CA ALA A 10 22.01 -15.95 -7.10
C ALA A 10 21.15 -15.40 -8.25
N PRO A 11 20.41 -16.25 -8.99
CA PRO A 11 19.55 -15.75 -10.05
C PRO A 11 18.48 -14.88 -9.40
N ALA A 12 18.46 -13.59 -9.76
CA ALA A 12 17.38 -12.69 -9.40
C ALA A 12 16.07 -13.31 -9.91
N SER A 13 15.25 -13.81 -8.99
CA SER A 13 13.90 -14.29 -9.30
C SER A 13 13.21 -13.22 -10.15
N PRO A 14 12.61 -13.59 -11.30
CA PRO A 14 11.89 -12.63 -12.11
C PRO A 14 10.85 -12.00 -11.19
N LYS A 15 10.81 -10.67 -11.14
CA LYS A 15 9.78 -9.92 -10.40
C LYS A 15 8.43 -10.43 -10.90
N ALA A 16 7.87 -11.42 -10.22
CA ALA A 16 6.51 -11.88 -10.41
C ALA A 16 5.70 -10.60 -10.30
N GLN A 17 5.11 -10.19 -11.42
CA GLN A 17 4.35 -8.97 -11.57
C GLN A 17 3.36 -8.95 -10.42
N ARG A 18 3.67 -8.15 -9.38
CA ARG A 18 2.90 -8.15 -8.14
C ARG A 18 1.52 -7.73 -8.58
N ASP A 19 0.57 -8.63 -8.47
CA ASP A 19 -0.79 -8.40 -8.93
C ASP A 19 -1.49 -7.53 -7.90
N HIS A 20 -1.28 -6.22 -7.98
CA HIS A 20 -1.85 -5.24 -7.04
C HIS A 20 -3.38 -5.23 -7.12
N LEU A 21 -3.94 -5.75 -8.22
CA LEU A 21 -5.38 -5.88 -8.43
C LEU A 21 -5.92 -7.25 -8.00
N ARG A 22 -5.14 -8.11 -7.30
CA ARG A 22 -5.61 -9.47 -6.98
C ARG A 22 -6.95 -9.51 -6.26
N TYR A 23 -7.17 -8.55 -5.35
CA TYR A 23 -8.40 -8.41 -4.58
C TYR A 23 -9.54 -7.86 -5.44
N GLN A 24 -9.24 -6.91 -6.31
CA GLN A 24 -10.20 -6.35 -7.25
C GLN A 24 -10.57 -7.32 -8.37
N ARG A 25 -9.67 -8.24 -8.77
CA ARG A 25 -9.93 -9.28 -9.79
C ARG A 25 -11.04 -10.23 -9.38
N ARG A 26 -11.15 -10.55 -8.09
CA ARG A 26 -12.25 -11.39 -7.58
C ARG A 26 -13.61 -10.75 -7.86
N HIS A 27 -13.67 -9.42 -7.88
CA HIS A 27 -14.84 -8.62 -8.22
C HIS A 27 -14.78 -7.99 -9.63
N ALA A 28 -13.85 -8.41 -10.50
CA ALA A 28 -13.71 -7.83 -11.84
C ALA A 28 -14.95 -8.02 -12.73
N HIS A 29 -15.74 -9.05 -12.45
CA HIS A 29 -17.03 -9.28 -13.12
C HIS A 29 -18.07 -8.18 -12.80
N LEU A 30 -17.85 -7.37 -11.76
CA LEU A 30 -18.66 -6.19 -11.40
C LEU A 30 -18.02 -4.86 -11.84
N SER A 31 -16.83 -4.91 -12.46
CA SER A 31 -16.00 -3.76 -12.80
C SER A 31 -16.56 -2.79 -13.85
N PRO A 32 -17.39 -3.17 -14.84
CA PRO A 32 -17.91 -2.16 -15.74
C PRO A 32 -18.91 -1.29 -14.96
N THR A 33 -18.73 0.03 -14.98
CA THR A 33 -19.57 1.04 -14.31
C THR A 33 -21.06 0.89 -14.65
N PHE A 34 -21.39 0.19 -15.73
CA PHE A 34 -22.75 -0.20 -16.04
C PHE A 34 -22.97 -1.70 -16.36
N GLY A 35 -21.95 -2.54 -16.23
CA GLY A 35 -21.96 -3.92 -16.73
C GLY A 35 -21.75 -3.96 -18.24
N SER A 36 -21.23 -5.07 -18.77
CA SER A 36 -21.16 -5.30 -20.22
C SER A 36 -22.50 -5.71 -20.84
N ASP A 37 -23.55 -5.79 -20.01
CA ASP A 37 -24.91 -6.06 -20.42
C ASP A 37 -25.49 -4.89 -21.24
N ARG A 38 -26.51 -5.18 -22.05
CA ARG A 38 -27.23 -4.18 -22.86
C ARG A 38 -27.80 -3.03 -22.02
N PHE A 39 -28.24 -3.33 -20.80
CA PHE A 39 -28.69 -2.31 -19.83
C PHE A 39 -27.56 -1.40 -19.39
N GLY A 40 -26.34 -1.92 -19.39
CA GLY A 40 -25.19 -1.18 -18.95
C GLY A 40 -24.82 -0.06 -19.91
N LEU A 41 -24.65 -0.42 -21.17
CA LEU A 41 -24.38 0.53 -22.24
C LEU A 41 -25.47 1.61 -22.34
N GLN A 42 -26.74 1.25 -22.13
CA GLN A 42 -27.84 2.21 -22.08
C GLN A 42 -27.74 3.13 -20.87
N ALA A 43 -27.48 2.59 -19.69
CA ALA A 43 -27.33 3.39 -18.47
C ALA A 43 -26.13 4.34 -18.55
N GLU A 44 -25.03 3.96 -19.20
CA GLU A 44 -23.91 4.85 -19.48
C GLU A 44 -24.29 6.00 -20.41
N ALA A 45 -25.03 5.70 -21.49
CA ALA A 45 -25.55 6.72 -22.40
C ALA A 45 -26.51 7.68 -21.68
N PHE A 46 -27.42 7.16 -20.84
CA PHE A 46 -28.31 7.97 -20.03
C PHE A 46 -27.54 8.84 -19.03
N ALA A 47 -26.56 8.29 -18.30
CA ALA A 47 -25.76 9.04 -17.34
C ALA A 47 -24.99 10.18 -18.01
N ARG A 48 -24.39 9.93 -19.19
CA ARG A 48 -23.70 10.96 -19.98
C ARG A 48 -24.68 12.03 -20.50
N PHE A 49 -25.90 11.63 -20.87
CA PHE A 49 -26.92 12.54 -21.36
C PHE A 49 -27.48 13.45 -20.25
N PHE A 50 -27.88 12.88 -19.12
CA PHE A 50 -28.40 13.64 -17.96
C PHE A 50 -27.34 14.47 -17.25
N GLY A 51 -26.05 14.10 -17.33
CA GLY A 51 -24.94 14.86 -16.74
C GLY A 51 -24.53 16.13 -17.50
N THR A 52 -25.12 16.39 -18.68
CA THR A 52 -24.77 17.54 -19.51
C THR A 52 -25.74 18.70 -19.25
N PRO A 53 -25.27 19.95 -19.04
CA PRO A 53 -26.15 21.12 -18.81
C PRO A 53 -27.09 21.42 -19.99
N LEU A 54 -26.74 20.91 -21.18
CA LEU A 54 -27.55 21.00 -22.39
C LEU A 54 -28.91 20.28 -22.25
N PHE A 55 -28.98 19.19 -21.49
CA PHE A 55 -30.24 18.46 -21.29
C PHE A 55 -31.28 19.34 -20.56
N LEU A 56 -30.87 20.01 -19.48
CA LEU A 56 -31.75 20.93 -18.74
C LEU A 56 -32.20 22.10 -19.62
N GLY A 57 -31.31 22.64 -20.45
CA GLY A 57 -31.62 23.70 -21.40
C GLY A 57 -32.65 23.26 -22.45
N ALA A 58 -32.43 22.11 -23.08
CA ALA A 58 -33.34 21.55 -24.08
C ALA A 58 -34.72 21.23 -23.48
N GLN A 59 -34.78 20.61 -22.29
CA GLN A 59 -36.04 20.30 -21.59
C GLN A 59 -36.82 21.58 -21.30
N THR A 60 -36.16 22.62 -20.78
CA THR A 60 -36.79 23.91 -20.48
C THR A 60 -37.32 24.58 -21.76
N LEU A 61 -36.56 24.51 -22.85
CA LEU A 61 -36.97 25.07 -24.14
C LEU A 61 -38.23 24.37 -24.68
N VAL A 62 -38.29 23.04 -24.61
CA VAL A 62 -39.47 22.27 -25.06
C VAL A 62 -40.71 22.67 -24.26
N VAL A 63 -40.59 22.79 -22.93
CA VAL A 63 -41.69 23.23 -22.06
C VAL A 63 -42.10 24.67 -22.37
N ALA A 64 -41.14 25.58 -22.54
CA ALA A 64 -41.40 26.97 -22.87
C ALA A 64 -42.13 27.11 -24.23
N VAL A 65 -41.65 26.42 -25.26
CA VAL A 65 -42.28 26.40 -26.59
C VAL A 65 -43.70 25.83 -26.52
N TRP A 66 -43.92 24.77 -25.75
CA TRP A 66 -45.26 24.18 -25.55
C TRP A 66 -46.24 25.16 -24.92
N ILE A 67 -45.82 25.83 -23.83
CA ILE A 67 -46.62 26.84 -23.15
C ILE A 67 -46.92 28.00 -24.10
N THR A 68 -45.89 28.54 -24.77
CA THR A 68 -46.04 29.68 -25.71
C THR A 68 -46.97 29.33 -26.88
N ALA A 69 -46.87 28.14 -27.46
CA ALA A 69 -47.74 27.71 -28.56
C ALA A 69 -49.21 27.57 -28.14
N ASN A 70 -49.48 27.07 -26.93
CA ASN A 70 -50.85 26.96 -26.40
C ASN A 70 -51.42 28.32 -25.99
N VAL A 71 -50.61 29.21 -25.38
CA VAL A 71 -51.04 30.56 -24.99
C VAL A 71 -51.31 31.46 -26.19
N LEU A 72 -50.54 31.33 -27.27
CA LEU A 72 -50.75 32.06 -28.53
C LEU A 72 -51.98 31.58 -29.33
N GLY A 73 -52.70 30.57 -28.84
CA GLY A 73 -53.94 30.09 -29.45
C GLY A 73 -53.76 29.30 -30.74
N TRP A 74 -52.51 28.92 -31.09
CA TRP A 74 -52.22 28.09 -32.27
C TRP A 74 -52.77 26.66 -32.13
N SER A 75 -52.97 26.19 -30.90
CA SER A 75 -53.62 24.92 -30.61
C SER A 75 -54.30 25.00 -29.24
N HIS A 76 -55.61 24.74 -29.17
CA HIS A 76 -56.38 24.67 -27.91
C HIS A 76 -56.27 23.29 -27.21
N PHE A 77 -55.25 22.50 -27.56
CA PHE A 77 -55.09 21.14 -27.07
C PHE A 77 -54.82 21.07 -25.55
N ASP A 78 -54.24 22.11 -24.95
CA ASP A 78 -53.96 22.19 -23.51
C ASP A 78 -54.20 23.61 -22.96
N ALA A 79 -55.47 24.04 -22.89
CA ALA A 79 -55.84 25.33 -22.31
C ALA A 79 -55.56 25.38 -20.80
N TYR A 80 -55.35 26.59 -20.25
CA TYR A 80 -55.11 26.81 -18.83
C TYR A 80 -56.16 26.04 -17.98
N PRO A 81 -55.77 25.11 -17.08
CA PRO A 81 -54.51 25.02 -16.33
C PRO A 81 -53.48 23.95 -16.81
N PHE A 82 -53.35 23.68 -18.12
CA PHE A 82 -52.36 22.75 -18.70
C PHE A 82 -52.40 21.32 -18.12
N ILE A 83 -53.58 20.68 -18.17
CA ILE A 83 -53.81 19.36 -17.56
C ILE A 83 -52.94 18.27 -18.19
N LEU A 84 -52.67 18.33 -19.49
CA LEU A 84 -51.91 17.31 -20.19
C LEU A 84 -50.43 17.41 -19.85
N LEU A 85 -49.89 18.62 -19.80
CA LEU A 85 -48.52 18.87 -19.36
C LEU A 85 -48.32 18.39 -17.92
N ASN A 86 -49.26 18.70 -17.02
CA ASN A 86 -49.19 18.25 -15.64
C ASN A 86 -49.26 16.71 -15.51
N LEU A 87 -50.12 16.07 -16.32
CA LEU A 87 -50.23 14.62 -16.37
C LEU A 87 -48.94 13.97 -16.89
N ALA A 88 -48.33 14.55 -17.92
CA ALA A 88 -47.06 14.08 -18.47
C ALA A 88 -45.93 14.18 -17.45
N PHE A 89 -45.79 15.29 -16.73
CA PHE A 89 -44.81 15.44 -15.65
C PHE A 89 -45.06 14.46 -14.49
N SER A 90 -46.33 14.25 -14.13
CA SER A 90 -46.69 13.29 -13.08
C SER A 90 -46.28 11.86 -13.47
N LEU A 91 -46.53 11.47 -14.73
CA LEU A 91 -46.10 10.18 -15.26
C LEU A 91 -44.57 10.08 -15.35
N GLN A 92 -43.90 11.14 -15.79
CA GLN A 92 -42.43 11.22 -15.85
C GLN A 92 -41.82 10.96 -14.48
N ALA A 93 -42.34 11.60 -13.42
CA ALA A 93 -41.88 11.36 -12.05
C ALA A 93 -42.18 9.94 -11.57
N ALA A 94 -43.38 9.43 -11.86
CA ALA A 94 -43.81 8.09 -11.45
C ALA A 94 -42.95 6.98 -12.06
N TYR A 95 -42.49 7.12 -13.30
CA TYR A 95 -41.60 6.14 -13.94
C TYR A 95 -40.11 6.38 -13.63
N ALA A 96 -39.71 7.63 -13.36
CA ALA A 96 -38.35 7.94 -12.95
C ALA A 96 -38.01 7.29 -11.59
N ALA A 97 -38.91 7.35 -10.60
CA ALA A 97 -38.66 6.80 -9.27
C ALA A 97 -38.21 5.32 -9.26
N PRO A 98 -38.91 4.35 -9.89
CA PRO A 98 -38.48 2.95 -9.93
C PRO A 98 -37.23 2.73 -10.77
N LEU A 99 -37.02 3.49 -11.85
CA LEU A 99 -35.77 3.43 -12.62
C LEU A 99 -34.57 3.90 -11.80
N ILE A 100 -34.73 5.00 -11.06
CA ILE A 100 -33.71 5.52 -10.15
C ILE A 100 -33.43 4.50 -9.05
N LEU A 101 -34.47 3.87 -8.48
CA LEU A 101 -34.30 2.82 -7.47
C LEU A 101 -33.53 1.61 -8.02
N LEU A 102 -33.80 1.20 -9.26
CA LEU A 102 -33.08 0.09 -9.90
C LEU A 102 -31.62 0.45 -10.19
N ALA A 103 -31.35 1.70 -10.59
CA ALA A 103 -29.99 2.22 -10.74
C ALA A 103 -29.26 2.26 -9.39
N GLN A 104 -29.93 2.74 -8.34
CA GLN A 104 -29.38 2.82 -6.98
C GLN A 104 -29.09 1.44 -6.39
N THR A 105 -29.98 0.47 -6.52
CA THR A 105 -29.75 -0.91 -6.02
C THR A 105 -28.57 -1.57 -6.73
N ARG A 106 -28.42 -1.36 -8.04
CA ARG A 106 -27.23 -1.80 -8.79
C ARG A 106 -25.95 -1.08 -8.33
N GLN A 107 -26.03 0.22 -8.09
CA GLN A 107 -24.89 0.99 -7.60
C GLN A 107 -24.46 0.52 -6.20
N ALA A 108 -25.40 0.35 -5.28
CA ALA A 108 -25.14 -0.13 -3.91
C ALA A 108 -24.53 -1.54 -3.88
N ALA A 109 -24.96 -2.44 -4.78
CA ALA A 109 -24.35 -3.77 -4.89
C ALA A 109 -22.87 -3.71 -5.30
N ARG A 110 -22.50 -2.75 -6.16
CA ARG A 110 -21.10 -2.53 -6.55
C ARG A 110 -20.29 -1.90 -5.44
N ASP A 111 -20.82 -0.85 -4.83
CA ASP A 111 -20.13 -0.13 -3.75
C ASP A 111 -19.84 -1.11 -2.60
N LYS A 112 -20.77 -2.02 -2.30
CA LYS A 112 -20.57 -3.12 -1.35
C LYS A 112 -19.43 -4.06 -1.77
N ALA A 113 -19.41 -4.52 -3.01
CA ALA A 113 -18.36 -5.42 -3.51
C ALA A 113 -16.97 -4.75 -3.51
N GLN A 114 -16.89 -3.46 -3.83
CA GLN A 114 -15.65 -2.69 -3.73
C GLN A 114 -15.19 -2.54 -2.28
N ALA A 115 -16.11 -2.22 -1.37
CA ALA A 115 -15.81 -2.12 0.06
C ALA A 115 -15.33 -3.46 0.66
N GLU A 116 -15.90 -4.59 0.24
CA GLU A 116 -15.45 -5.94 0.62
C GLU A 116 -14.02 -6.22 0.14
N ALA A 117 -13.71 -5.93 -1.13
CA ALA A 117 -12.37 -6.10 -1.68
C ALA A 117 -11.32 -5.24 -0.95
N ASP A 118 -11.69 -4.00 -0.61
CA ASP A 118 -10.83 -3.07 0.13
C ASP A 118 -10.65 -3.51 1.60
N ALA A 119 -11.66 -4.14 2.21
CA ALA A 119 -11.53 -4.74 3.53
C ALA A 119 -10.55 -5.93 3.51
N GLU A 120 -10.72 -6.88 2.58
CA GLU A 120 -9.81 -8.01 2.41
C GLU A 120 -8.36 -7.55 2.15
N HIS A 121 -8.20 -6.50 1.34
CA HIS A 121 -6.88 -5.93 1.06
C HIS A 121 -6.23 -5.34 2.33
N ARG A 122 -6.99 -4.58 3.12
CA ARG A 122 -6.50 -4.00 4.38
C ARG A 122 -6.12 -5.05 5.41
N GLU A 123 -6.92 -6.10 5.55
CA GLU A 123 -6.60 -7.23 6.46
C GLU A 123 -5.30 -7.92 6.04
N ALA A 124 -5.12 -8.18 4.75
CA ALA A 124 -3.89 -8.81 4.28
C ALA A 124 -2.64 -7.92 4.43
N LEU A 125 -2.79 -6.60 4.27
CA LEU A 125 -1.72 -5.65 4.57
C LEU A 125 -1.38 -5.65 6.06
N ALA A 126 -2.38 -5.71 6.94
CA ALA A 126 -2.17 -5.81 8.39
C ALA A 126 -1.40 -7.08 8.75
N ASN A 127 -1.84 -8.25 8.29
CA ASN A 127 -1.15 -9.52 8.55
C ASN A 127 0.30 -9.51 8.03
N ALA A 128 0.52 -9.01 6.80
CA ALA A 128 1.87 -8.89 6.24
C ALA A 128 2.74 -7.90 7.03
N SER A 129 2.15 -6.88 7.66
CA SER A 129 2.89 -5.94 8.51
C SER A 129 3.27 -6.58 9.85
N GLU A 130 2.37 -7.36 10.45
CA GLU A 130 2.63 -8.12 11.68
C GLU A 130 3.74 -9.16 11.47
N GLU A 131 3.69 -9.93 10.37
CA GLU A 131 4.74 -10.88 10.00
C GLU A 131 6.10 -10.20 9.85
N ARG A 132 6.15 -9.03 9.18
CA ARG A 132 7.39 -8.26 9.03
C ARG A 132 7.91 -7.76 10.36
N GLN A 133 7.02 -7.35 11.26
CA GLN A 133 7.41 -6.88 12.59
C GLN A 133 7.97 -8.03 13.44
N ALA A 134 7.32 -9.19 13.44
CA ALA A 134 7.82 -10.39 14.11
C ALA A 134 9.21 -10.82 13.57
N LEU A 135 9.42 -10.77 12.25
CA LEU A 135 10.72 -11.03 11.65
C LEU A 135 11.76 -9.97 12.04
N ALA A 136 11.38 -8.70 12.11
CA ALA A 136 12.25 -7.61 12.54
C ALA A 136 12.70 -7.77 14.00
N GLU A 137 11.79 -8.20 14.88
CA GLU A 137 12.09 -8.52 16.28
C GLU A 137 13.06 -9.68 16.40
N GLN A 138 12.83 -10.78 15.67
CA GLN A 138 13.76 -11.92 15.63
C GLN A 138 15.14 -11.53 15.13
N ASN A 139 15.20 -10.75 14.05
CA ASN A 139 16.46 -10.24 13.50
C ASN A 139 17.16 -9.31 14.50
N GLY A 140 16.42 -8.46 15.19
CA GLY A 140 16.94 -7.59 16.25
C GLY A 140 17.55 -8.39 17.41
N ALA A 141 16.87 -9.44 17.87
CA ALA A 141 17.38 -10.33 18.91
C ALA A 141 18.70 -11.02 18.49
N ARG A 142 18.76 -11.55 17.26
CA ARG A 142 19.99 -12.13 16.70
C ARG A 142 21.12 -11.10 16.58
N LEU A 143 20.80 -9.85 16.25
CA LEU A 143 21.79 -8.79 16.15
C LEU A 143 22.42 -8.50 17.52
N ILE A 144 21.61 -8.46 18.58
CA ILE A 144 22.09 -8.30 19.96
C ILE A 144 23.00 -9.46 20.36
N GLU A 145 22.62 -10.69 20.03
CA GLU A 145 23.43 -11.89 20.30
C GLU A 145 24.80 -11.81 19.61
N LEU A 146 24.84 -11.46 18.32
CA LEU A 146 26.10 -11.29 17.58
C LEU A 146 26.97 -10.17 18.17
N LEU A 147 26.37 -9.08 18.63
CA LEU A 147 27.10 -7.99 19.29
C LEU A 147 27.70 -8.44 20.63
N GLN A 148 26.97 -9.25 21.41
CA GLN A 148 27.49 -9.82 22.65
C GLN A 148 28.67 -10.76 22.38
N GLN A 149 28.56 -11.65 21.39
CA GLN A 149 29.65 -12.55 20.99
C GLN A 149 30.90 -11.77 20.54
N ASN A 150 30.74 -10.72 19.73
CA ASN A 150 31.87 -9.87 19.34
C ASN A 150 32.52 -9.19 20.55
N THR A 151 31.72 -8.74 21.50
CA THR A 151 32.21 -8.13 22.75
C THR A 151 33.02 -9.14 23.57
N GLU A 152 32.52 -10.37 23.70
CA GLU A 152 33.21 -11.46 24.41
C GLU A 152 34.53 -11.85 23.74
N LEU A 153 34.53 -12.01 22.41
CA LEU A 153 35.75 -12.27 21.65
C LEU A 153 36.80 -11.17 21.84
N THR A 154 36.36 -9.90 21.88
CA THR A 154 37.24 -8.76 22.13
C THR A 154 37.86 -8.84 23.52
N GLU A 155 37.06 -9.19 24.53
CA GLU A 155 37.53 -9.33 25.91
C GLU A 155 38.49 -10.52 26.07
N LEU A 156 38.18 -11.67 25.47
CA LEU A 156 39.09 -12.82 25.42
C LEU A 156 40.42 -12.47 24.76
N THR A 157 40.37 -11.73 23.64
CA THR A 157 41.57 -11.26 22.95
C THR A 157 42.41 -10.35 23.86
N ARG A 158 41.75 -9.44 24.59
CA ARG A 158 42.41 -8.55 25.57
C ARG A 158 43.05 -9.35 26.71
N GLN A 159 42.36 -10.36 27.24
CA GLN A 159 42.89 -11.23 28.30
C GLN A 159 44.09 -12.06 27.84
N LEU A 160 44.03 -12.66 26.65
CA LEU A 160 45.15 -13.40 26.06
C LEU A 160 46.36 -12.50 25.87
N ALA A 161 46.16 -11.28 25.34
CA ALA A 161 47.23 -10.30 25.19
C ALA A 161 47.88 -9.96 26.55
N ALA A 162 47.08 -9.70 27.58
CA ALA A 162 47.59 -9.42 28.93
C ALA A 162 48.35 -10.62 29.53
N ARG A 163 47.89 -11.86 29.28
CA ARG A 163 48.57 -13.08 29.76
C ARG A 163 49.90 -13.30 29.06
N ILE A 164 49.96 -13.06 27.75
CA ILE A 164 51.21 -13.12 26.96
C ILE A 164 52.19 -12.08 27.47
N GLU A 165 51.74 -10.85 27.75
CA GLU A 165 52.59 -9.80 28.31
C GLU A 165 53.17 -10.23 29.67
N GLN A 166 52.33 -10.75 30.58
CA GLN A 166 52.80 -11.27 31.87
C GLN A 166 53.82 -12.42 31.72
N LEU A 167 53.52 -13.40 30.86
CA LEU A 167 54.44 -14.52 30.59
C LEU A 167 55.74 -14.03 29.97
N THR A 168 55.69 -13.02 29.09
CA THR A 168 56.89 -12.43 28.46
C THR A 168 57.74 -11.72 29.49
N VAL A 169 57.14 -10.96 30.40
CA VAL A 169 57.84 -10.31 31.53
C VAL A 169 58.46 -11.35 32.46
N GLU A 170 57.74 -12.42 32.78
CA GLU A 170 58.24 -13.50 33.65
C GLU A 170 59.42 -14.25 33.00
N VAL A 171 59.33 -14.56 31.70
CA VAL A 171 60.42 -15.18 30.94
C VAL A 171 61.62 -14.23 30.84
N HIS A 172 61.41 -12.94 30.53
CA HIS A 172 62.49 -11.95 30.47
C HIS A 172 63.20 -11.81 31.83
N GLY A 173 62.45 -11.80 32.93
CA GLY A 173 63.00 -11.77 34.29
C GLY A 173 63.77 -13.03 34.69
N ARG A 174 63.46 -14.20 34.11
CA ARG A 174 64.26 -15.43 34.32
C ARG A 174 65.47 -15.55 33.40
N VAL A 175 65.42 -14.95 32.21
CA VAL A 175 66.48 -15.06 31.19
C VAL A 175 67.55 -13.97 31.31
N VAL A 176 67.22 -12.78 31.82
CA VAL A 176 68.21 -11.75 32.16
C VAL A 176 68.66 -11.97 33.62
N PRO A 177 69.87 -12.48 33.88
CA PRO A 177 70.37 -12.52 35.24
C PRO A 177 70.55 -11.08 35.71
N ARG A 178 70.06 -10.75 36.91
CA ARG A 178 70.58 -9.58 37.64
C ARG A 178 72.09 -9.78 37.73
N ARG A 179 72.85 -9.07 36.91
CA ARG A 179 74.26 -8.85 37.20
C ARG A 179 74.25 -8.09 38.51
N SER A 180 74.54 -8.81 39.58
CA SER A 180 74.75 -8.27 40.91
C SER A 180 75.65 -7.04 40.77
N GLU A 181 75.17 -5.90 41.24
CA GLU A 181 76.04 -4.80 41.66
C GLU A 181 76.78 -5.24 42.94
N ASP A 182 77.50 -6.36 42.86
CA ASP A 182 78.50 -6.79 43.84
C ASP A 182 79.86 -6.55 43.19
N GLY A 183 80.35 -5.32 43.30
CA GLY A 183 81.62 -4.92 42.68
C GLY A 183 82.09 -3.49 42.98
N ALA A 184 81.67 -2.90 44.10
CA ALA A 184 82.20 -1.60 44.54
C ALA A 184 82.56 -1.57 46.04
N SER A 185 82.97 -2.71 46.59
CA SER A 185 83.76 -2.78 47.82
C SER A 185 84.86 -3.78 47.56
N GLU A 186 86.02 -3.29 47.08
CA GLU A 186 87.39 -3.83 47.24
C GLU A 186 88.28 -3.42 46.04
N ALA A 187 88.85 -2.21 46.06
CA ALA A 187 90.16 -1.89 45.45
C ALA A 187 90.50 -0.39 45.59
N GLU A 188 90.95 0.04 46.77
CA GLU A 188 92.15 0.90 46.89
C GLU A 188 92.50 1.12 48.38
N ARG A 189 93.43 0.30 48.87
CA ARG A 189 94.44 0.62 49.89
C ARG A 189 95.80 0.43 49.20
N PRO A 190 96.84 1.22 49.47
CA PRO A 190 97.37 1.52 50.80
C PRO A 190 97.46 3.00 51.19
#